data_AF-A0A1R4JLJ9-F1
#
_entry.id   AF-A0A1R4JLJ9-F1
#
_cell.length_a   1.000
_cell.length_b   1.000
_cell.length_c   1.000
_cell.angle_alpha   90.00
_cell.angle_beta   90.00
_cell.angle_gamma   90.00
#
_symmetry.space_group_name_H-M   'P 1'
#
loop_
_entity.id
_entity.type
_entity.pdbx_description
1 polymer ?
#
loop_
_entity_poly.entity_id
_entity_poly.type
_entity_poly.pdbx_seq_one_letter_code
_entity_poly.pdbx_strand_id
1 'polypeptide(L)'
;MEVNTRIEENKAGSIVYGPRVCVDEDGNVVPGAGQESFDLNDVAGLITVPPRLHADNGGRGIRHAHTNFYTDAIYILQNSTLNGEPALIRATPIEYHWDYGDGTTRTTEVAGSSQSEFNVETATSHQYEETGTYTVTLSTVYMGEYSLDGGQTWIPIDGTITRESDPLQADIFRTVTRNVADDCVENPSAWGCGAPGEDSDPAG
;
A
#
# COMPACT_ATOMS: atom_id res chain seq x y z
N MET A 1 -13.50 19.32 34.96
CA MET A 1 -13.10 19.58 33.57
C MET A 1 -13.69 18.46 32.72
N GLU A 2 -14.66 18.78 31.87
CA GLU A 2 -15.42 17.80 31.08
C GLU A 2 -15.34 18.18 29.62
N VAL A 3 -14.99 17.23 28.74
CA VAL A 3 -14.88 17.46 27.29
C VAL A 3 -16.22 17.10 26.66
N ASN A 4 -16.96 18.10 26.18
CA ASN A 4 -18.24 17.89 25.49
C ASN A 4 -18.06 17.92 23.97
N THR A 5 -18.64 16.93 23.28
CA THR A 5 -18.62 16.84 21.81
C THR A 5 -19.99 17.25 21.29
N ARG A 6 -20.08 18.30 20.47
CA ARG A 6 -21.33 18.68 19.81
C ARG A 6 -21.33 18.07 18.41
N ILE A 7 -22.14 17.03 18.21
CA ILE A 7 -22.34 16.38 16.91
C ILE A 7 -23.50 17.09 16.22
N GLU A 8 -23.24 17.75 15.08
CA GLU A 8 -24.29 18.22 14.19
C GLU A 8 -24.22 17.42 12.88
N GLU A 9 -25.22 16.58 12.63
CA GLU A 9 -25.36 15.86 11.37
C GLU A 9 -25.88 16.83 10.28
N ASN A 10 -25.07 17.09 9.26
CA ASN A 10 -25.55 17.73 8.04
C ASN A 10 -25.90 16.70 6.97
N LYS A 11 -26.95 17.01 6.21
CA LYS A 11 -27.71 16.15 5.28
C LYS A 11 -26.95 15.61 4.04
N ALA A 12 -25.61 15.58 4.07
CA ALA A 12 -24.75 15.16 2.97
C ALA A 12 -23.55 14.33 3.44
N GLY A 13 -23.74 13.40 4.40
CA GLY A 13 -22.80 12.30 4.71
C GLY A 13 -21.36 12.65 5.12
N SER A 14 -21.00 13.93 5.20
CA SER A 14 -19.70 14.41 5.64
C SER A 14 -19.71 14.53 7.16
N ILE A 15 -18.87 13.74 7.84
CA ILE A 15 -18.66 13.86 9.28
C ILE A 15 -17.86 15.15 9.50
N VAL A 16 -18.52 16.18 10.02
CA VAL A 16 -17.89 17.44 10.40
C VAL A 16 -17.39 17.29 11.84
N TYR A 17 -16.08 17.14 12.02
CA TYR A 17 -15.47 17.28 13.34
C TYR A 17 -15.39 18.78 13.67
N GLY A 18 -16.26 19.24 14.58
CA GLY A 18 -16.24 20.62 15.06
C GLY A 18 -15.08 20.85 16.05
N PRO A 19 -14.61 22.11 16.21
CA PRO A 19 -13.53 22.41 17.14
C PRO A 19 -13.95 22.11 18.57
N ARG A 20 -13.15 21.33 19.31
CA ARG A 20 -13.25 21.24 20.76
C ARG A 20 -12.64 22.50 21.35
N VAL A 21 -13.34 23.09 22.33
CA VAL A 21 -12.91 24.33 22.97
C VAL A 21 -12.82 24.06 24.46
N CYS A 22 -11.67 24.35 25.05
CA CYS A 22 -11.51 24.36 26.50
C CYS A 22 -12.42 25.46 27.07
N VAL A 23 -13.36 25.05 27.91
CA VAL A 23 -14.20 25.95 28.68
C VAL A 23 -13.87 25.83 30.17
N ASP A 24 -13.92 26.95 30.89
CA ASP A 24 -13.82 26.93 32.35
C ASP A 24 -15.07 26.30 32.99
N GLU A 25 -15.08 26.19 34.32
CA GLU A 25 -16.23 25.63 35.07
C GLU A 25 -17.52 26.44 34.89
N ASP A 26 -17.41 27.67 34.40
CA ASP A 26 -18.51 28.59 34.09
C ASP A 26 -18.92 28.56 32.61
N GLY A 27 -18.28 27.73 31.78
CA GLY A 27 -18.59 27.56 30.36
C GLY A 27 -17.96 28.62 29.44
N ASN A 28 -17.04 29.45 29.92
CA ASN A 28 -16.36 30.47 29.10
C ASN A 28 -15.11 29.90 28.42
N VAL A 29 -14.89 30.32 27.18
CA VAL A 29 -13.70 29.98 26.39
C VAL A 29 -12.47 30.62 27.03
N VAL A 30 -11.49 29.81 27.43
CA VAL A 30 -10.25 30.29 28.07
C VAL A 30 -9.27 30.84 27.01
N PRO A 31 -8.93 32.15 27.03
CA PRO A 31 -8.00 32.72 26.06
C PRO A 31 -6.56 32.26 26.35
N GLY A 32 -5.89 31.65 25.37
CA GLY A 32 -4.51 31.18 25.50
C GLY A 32 -4.36 29.78 26.11
N ALA A 33 -5.45 29.04 26.32
CA ALA A 33 -5.37 27.58 26.41
C ALA A 33 -4.81 27.07 25.07
N GLY A 34 -3.71 26.31 25.12
CA GLY A 34 -2.92 25.93 23.95
C GLY A 34 -3.77 25.42 22.79
N GLN A 35 -3.38 25.81 21.58
CA GLN A 35 -3.91 25.24 20.34
C GLN A 35 -3.84 23.71 20.47
N GLU A 36 -5.01 23.04 20.54
CA GLU A 36 -5.07 21.60 20.71
C GLU A 36 -4.24 20.94 19.60
N SER A 37 -3.30 20.07 19.98
CA SER A 37 -2.53 19.28 19.03
C SER A 37 -3.50 18.42 18.23
N PHE A 38 -3.46 18.52 16.90
CA PHE A 38 -4.16 17.58 16.04
C PHE A 38 -3.63 16.17 16.31
N ASP A 39 -4.53 15.22 16.55
CA ASP A 39 -4.13 13.85 16.81
C ASP A 39 -4.07 13.03 15.51
N LEU A 40 -3.49 11.84 15.61
CA LEU A 40 -3.36 10.93 14.48
C LEU A 40 -4.71 10.53 13.87
N ASN A 41 -5.79 10.44 14.66
CA ASN A 41 -7.11 10.05 14.17
C ASN A 41 -7.73 11.14 13.29
N ASP A 42 -7.51 12.42 13.66
CA ASP A 42 -7.95 13.57 12.87
C ASP A 42 -7.35 13.56 11.46
N VAL A 43 -6.10 13.08 11.33
CA VAL A 43 -5.38 13.07 10.05
C VAL A 43 -5.41 11.71 9.35
N ALA A 44 -5.50 10.61 10.09
CA ALA A 44 -5.58 9.27 9.52
C ALA A 44 -6.75 9.19 8.55
N GLY A 45 -7.94 9.67 8.92
CA GLY A 45 -9.10 9.70 8.03
C GLY A 45 -8.91 10.49 6.73
N LEU A 46 -7.90 11.36 6.65
CA LEU A 46 -7.67 12.25 5.52
C LEU A 46 -6.81 11.60 4.42
N ILE A 47 -5.93 10.66 4.76
CA ILE A 47 -5.15 9.90 3.77
C ILE A 47 -6.02 8.76 3.24
N THR A 48 -6.74 9.03 2.15
CA THR A 48 -7.75 8.10 1.62
C THR A 48 -7.27 7.29 0.42
N VAL A 49 -6.10 7.59 -0.14
CA VAL A 49 -5.57 6.90 -1.32
C VAL A 49 -4.76 5.69 -0.85
N PRO A 50 -5.18 4.44 -1.16
CA PRO A 50 -4.38 3.27 -0.85
C PRO A 50 -3.10 3.25 -1.71
N PRO A 51 -1.97 2.76 -1.18
CA PRO A 51 -0.76 2.54 -1.97
C PRO A 51 -1.05 1.54 -3.10
N ARG A 52 -0.53 1.77 -4.30
CA ARG A 52 -0.69 0.79 -5.39
C ARG A 52 0.44 -0.21 -5.33
N LEU A 53 0.07 -1.49 -5.30
CA LEU A 53 0.99 -2.61 -5.39
C LEU A 53 1.17 -3.01 -6.85
N HIS A 54 2.42 -3.17 -7.27
CA HIS A 54 2.82 -3.59 -8.61
C HIS A 54 3.73 -4.80 -8.52
N ALA A 55 3.82 -5.51 -9.65
CA ALA A 55 4.77 -6.59 -9.84
C ALA A 55 5.26 -6.62 -11.29
N ASP A 56 6.51 -7.01 -11.48
CA ASP A 56 7.03 -7.30 -12.81
C ASP A 56 6.15 -8.37 -13.49
N ASN A 57 5.92 -8.21 -14.80
CA ASN A 57 5.06 -9.10 -15.59
C ASN A 57 3.63 -9.31 -15.01
N GLY A 58 3.15 -8.37 -14.19
CA GLY A 58 1.85 -8.45 -13.54
C GLY A 58 1.76 -9.55 -12.47
N GLY A 59 2.88 -9.94 -11.86
CA GLY A 59 2.92 -10.97 -10.81
C GLY A 59 3.15 -12.39 -11.34
N ARG A 60 3.29 -12.56 -12.65
CA ARG A 60 3.61 -13.86 -13.25
C ARG A 60 5.10 -14.16 -13.15
N GLY A 61 5.44 -15.16 -12.35
CA GLY A 61 6.82 -15.56 -12.04
C GLY A 61 7.09 -17.04 -12.27
N ILE A 62 8.34 -17.45 -12.05
CA ILE A 62 8.76 -18.86 -12.03
C ILE A 62 9.24 -19.16 -10.60
N ARG A 63 8.91 -20.34 -10.07
CA ARG A 63 9.41 -20.76 -8.76
C ARG A 63 10.94 -20.77 -8.69
N HIS A 64 11.50 -20.47 -7.53
CA HIS A 64 12.92 -20.24 -7.27
C HIS A 64 13.57 -19.16 -8.18
N ALA A 65 12.77 -18.28 -8.78
CA ALA A 65 13.25 -17.09 -9.46
C ALA A 65 12.65 -15.84 -8.79
N HIS A 66 13.40 -14.74 -8.83
CA HIS A 66 12.98 -13.47 -8.26
C HIS A 66 11.80 -12.91 -9.02
N THR A 67 10.67 -12.79 -8.32
CA THR A 67 9.52 -11.98 -8.72
C THR A 67 9.61 -10.66 -7.97
N ASN A 68 9.73 -9.55 -8.69
CA ASN A 68 9.86 -8.22 -8.09
C ASN A 68 8.48 -7.60 -7.85
N PHE A 69 8.27 -7.16 -6.62
CA PHE A 69 7.10 -6.39 -6.20
C PHE A 69 7.54 -4.97 -5.83
N TYR A 70 6.72 -3.97 -6.13
CA TYR A 70 7.05 -2.58 -5.83
C TYR A 70 5.80 -1.72 -5.70
N THR A 71 5.94 -0.50 -5.18
CA THR A 71 4.84 0.46 -5.03
C THR A 71 5.23 1.85 -5.53
N ASP A 72 4.24 2.64 -5.95
CA ASP A 72 4.37 4.06 -6.27
C ASP A 72 4.19 4.97 -5.04
N ALA A 73 3.93 4.39 -3.87
CA ALA A 73 3.77 5.10 -2.62
C ALA A 73 5.11 5.67 -2.12
N ILE A 74 5.48 6.87 -2.58
CA ILE A 74 6.73 7.56 -2.18
C ILE A 74 6.50 8.83 -1.35
N TYR A 75 5.39 9.53 -1.55
CA TYR A 75 4.82 10.54 -0.65
C TYR A 75 3.40 10.87 -1.12
N ILE A 76 2.55 11.31 -0.20
CA ILE A 76 1.20 11.79 -0.50
C ILE A 76 1.15 13.27 -0.10
N LEU A 77 0.60 14.11 -0.97
CA LEU A 77 0.32 15.52 -0.68
C LEU A 77 -1.14 15.80 -0.99
N GLN A 78 -1.91 16.22 0.00
CA GLN A 78 -3.36 16.34 -0.11
C GLN A 78 -3.86 17.65 0.52
N ASN A 79 -4.78 18.31 -0.16
CA ASN A 79 -5.56 19.39 0.44
C ASN A 79 -6.63 18.79 1.33
N SER A 80 -6.76 19.31 2.54
CA SER A 80 -7.79 18.89 3.49
C SER A 80 -8.26 20.06 4.34
N THR A 81 -9.10 19.75 5.32
CA THR A 81 -9.55 20.68 6.34
C THR A 81 -9.24 20.09 7.70
N LEU A 82 -8.54 20.83 8.54
CA LEU A 82 -8.26 20.48 9.92
C LEU A 82 -8.97 21.48 10.82
N ASN A 83 -9.89 21.01 11.66
CA ASN A 83 -10.72 21.85 12.55
C ASN A 83 -11.43 23.03 11.85
N GLY A 84 -11.87 22.84 10.59
CA GLY A 84 -12.55 23.86 9.80
C GLY A 84 -11.63 24.80 9.01
N GLU A 85 -10.31 24.71 9.21
CA GLU A 85 -9.32 25.51 8.48
C GLU A 85 -8.69 24.73 7.32
N PRO A 86 -8.47 25.35 6.15
CA PRO A 86 -7.74 24.73 5.05
C PRO A 86 -6.34 24.30 5.50
N ALA A 87 -5.97 23.07 5.19
CA ALA A 87 -4.67 22.51 5.51
C ALA A 87 -4.12 21.70 4.34
N LEU A 88 -2.79 21.63 4.25
CA LEU A 88 -2.11 20.61 3.46
C LEU A 88 -1.68 19.48 4.38
N ILE A 89 -1.89 18.25 3.95
CA ILE A 89 -1.38 17.04 4.60
C ILE A 89 -0.30 16.45 3.72
N ARG A 90 0.86 16.16 4.31
CA ARG A 90 1.94 15.40 3.70
C ARG A 90 2.10 14.09 4.46
N ALA A 91 2.12 12.98 3.74
CA ALA A 91 2.41 11.67 4.31
C ALA A 91 3.65 11.10 3.63
N THR A 92 4.68 10.82 4.42
CA THR A 92 5.94 10.26 3.93
C THR A 92 6.04 8.81 4.40
N PRO A 93 6.15 7.84 3.50
CA PRO A 93 6.32 6.44 3.88
C PRO A 93 7.67 6.27 4.55
N ILE A 94 7.66 5.56 5.66
CA ILE A 94 8.86 5.25 6.45
C ILE A 94 9.16 3.76 6.48
N GLU A 95 8.15 2.92 6.20
CA GLU A 95 8.27 1.46 6.24
C GLU A 95 7.21 0.81 5.35
N TYR A 96 7.56 -0.33 4.75
CA TYR A 96 6.70 -1.15 3.89
C TYR A 96 6.71 -2.59 4.40
N HIS A 97 5.53 -3.13 4.68
CA HIS A 97 5.34 -4.53 5.08
C HIS A 97 4.72 -5.32 3.93
N TRP A 98 5.50 -6.24 3.37
CA TRP A 98 5.11 -7.11 2.28
C TRP A 98 4.67 -8.45 2.86
N ASP A 99 3.49 -8.92 2.45
CA ASP A 99 3.07 -10.32 2.60
C ASP A 99 2.95 -10.93 1.21
N TYR A 100 3.73 -11.98 0.95
CA TYR A 100 3.78 -12.62 -0.37
C TYR A 100 2.71 -13.70 -0.56
N GLY A 101 1.87 -13.96 0.45
CA GLY A 101 0.74 -14.87 0.35
C GLY A 101 1.09 -16.36 0.47
N ASP A 102 2.38 -16.70 0.61
CA ASP A 102 2.88 -18.06 0.89
C ASP A 102 3.27 -18.27 2.36
N GLY A 103 2.92 -17.31 3.23
CA GLY A 103 3.28 -17.28 4.64
C GLY A 103 4.62 -16.60 4.93
N THR A 104 5.33 -16.13 3.90
CA THR A 104 6.52 -15.30 4.07
C THR A 104 6.19 -13.82 4.00
N THR A 105 6.88 -13.03 4.82
CA THR A 105 6.72 -11.58 4.89
C THR A 105 8.07 -10.90 4.86
N ARG A 106 8.11 -9.63 4.44
CA ARG A 106 9.32 -8.80 4.48
C ARG A 106 8.98 -7.38 4.89
N THR A 107 9.88 -6.75 5.64
CA THR A 107 9.82 -5.31 5.92
C THR A 107 10.95 -4.60 5.21
N THR A 108 10.66 -3.50 4.52
CA THR A 108 11.67 -2.67 3.84
C THR A 108 11.47 -1.19 4.14
N GLU A 109 12.54 -0.40 4.00
CA GLU A 109 12.49 1.07 4.03
C GLU A 109 12.40 1.67 2.60
N VAL A 110 12.46 0.81 1.58
CA VAL A 110 12.38 1.17 0.16
C VAL A 110 11.17 0.53 -0.50
N ALA A 111 10.55 1.28 -1.41
CA ALA A 111 9.34 0.88 -2.15
C ALA A 111 9.57 -0.23 -3.20
N GLY A 112 10.82 -0.63 -3.45
CA GLY A 112 11.19 -1.51 -4.54
C GLY A 112 11.24 -0.80 -5.89
N SER A 113 11.54 -1.55 -6.95
CA SER A 113 11.53 -1.07 -8.33
C SER A 113 11.29 -2.20 -9.33
N SER A 114 10.74 -1.87 -10.49
CA SER A 114 10.61 -2.78 -11.61
C SER A 114 11.98 -3.10 -12.22
N GLN A 115 12.15 -4.33 -12.70
CA GLN A 115 13.29 -4.76 -13.49
C GLN A 115 12.83 -5.23 -14.88
N SER A 116 13.55 -4.85 -15.92
CA SER A 116 13.29 -5.34 -17.28
C SER A 116 13.78 -6.78 -17.49
N GLU A 117 14.85 -7.14 -16.81
CA GLU A 117 15.50 -8.44 -16.91
C GLU A 117 14.87 -9.46 -15.95
N PHE A 118 14.66 -10.67 -16.45
CA PHE A 118 14.16 -11.78 -15.64
C PHE A 118 15.18 -12.18 -14.55
N ASN A 119 14.65 -12.53 -13.37
CA ASN A 119 15.41 -13.08 -12.24
C ASN A 119 16.50 -12.14 -11.69
N VAL A 120 16.29 -10.83 -11.77
CA VAL A 120 17.12 -9.83 -11.09
C VAL A 120 16.54 -9.58 -9.70
N GLU A 121 17.37 -9.80 -8.68
CA GLU A 121 17.01 -9.55 -7.29
C GLU A 121 16.88 -8.04 -7.01
N THR A 122 15.83 -7.69 -6.27
CA THR A 122 15.64 -6.37 -5.65
C THR A 122 15.36 -6.54 -4.16
N ALA A 123 15.44 -5.45 -3.40
CA ALA A 123 15.18 -5.44 -1.95
C ALA A 123 13.78 -6.00 -1.58
N THR A 124 12.81 -5.89 -2.49
CA THR A 124 11.41 -6.30 -2.32
C THR A 124 11.06 -7.55 -3.13
N SER A 125 12.04 -8.17 -3.81
CA SER A 125 11.84 -9.40 -4.55
C SER A 125 11.54 -10.60 -3.66
N HIS A 126 10.78 -11.55 -4.20
CA HIS A 126 10.50 -12.82 -3.56
C HIS A 126 10.73 -14.01 -4.48
N GLN A 127 11.12 -15.14 -3.90
CA GLN A 127 11.29 -16.41 -4.59
C GLN A 127 10.33 -17.42 -3.96
N TYR A 128 9.28 -17.76 -4.69
CA TYR A 128 8.32 -18.76 -4.27
C TYR A 128 8.91 -20.16 -4.44
N GLU A 129 8.70 -21.03 -3.45
CA GLU A 129 9.19 -22.41 -3.48
C GLU A 129 8.31 -23.30 -4.37
N GLU A 130 7.00 -23.09 -4.33
CA GLU A 130 6.02 -23.91 -5.02
C GLU A 130 5.34 -23.16 -6.18
N THR A 131 4.83 -23.94 -7.14
CA THR A 131 3.93 -23.41 -8.19
C THR A 131 2.56 -23.16 -7.58
N GLY A 132 1.94 -22.03 -7.91
CA GLY A 132 0.62 -21.69 -7.37
C GLY A 132 0.20 -20.26 -7.66
N THR A 133 -0.98 -19.92 -7.17
CA THR A 133 -1.51 -18.55 -7.17
C THR A 133 -1.48 -18.02 -5.74
N TYR A 134 -0.83 -16.89 -5.53
CA TYR A 134 -0.65 -16.26 -4.23
C TYR A 134 -1.26 -14.87 -4.21
N THR A 135 -1.86 -14.49 -3.08
CA THR A 135 -2.39 -13.12 -2.87
C THR A 135 -1.36 -12.31 -2.11
N VAL A 136 -0.75 -11.36 -2.80
CA VAL A 136 0.26 -10.44 -2.25
C VAL A 136 -0.44 -9.20 -1.72
N THR A 137 -0.07 -8.75 -0.52
CA THR A 137 -0.56 -7.51 0.08
C THR A 137 0.59 -6.66 0.59
N LEU A 138 0.36 -5.36 0.65
CA LEU A 138 1.32 -4.39 1.15
C LEU A 138 0.65 -3.48 2.20
N SER A 139 1.26 -3.38 3.38
CA SER A 139 0.93 -2.37 4.39
C SER A 139 2.03 -1.31 4.41
N THR A 140 1.70 -0.07 4.04
CA THR A 140 2.67 1.04 4.07
C THR A 140 2.45 1.89 5.31
N VAL A 141 3.51 2.12 6.08
CA VAL A 141 3.52 2.96 7.29
C VAL A 141 4.03 4.34 6.92
N TYR A 142 3.26 5.37 7.26
CA TYR A 142 3.56 6.76 6.98
C TYR A 142 3.79 7.56 8.26
N MET A 143 4.74 8.48 8.19
CA MET A 143 4.81 9.64 9.07
C MET A 143 4.03 10.79 8.42
N GLY A 144 3.10 11.38 9.19
CA GLY A 144 2.28 12.49 8.73
C GLY A 144 2.83 13.85 9.16
N GLU A 145 2.63 14.85 8.32
CA GLU A 145 2.85 16.26 8.63
C GLU A 145 1.69 17.08 8.08
N TYR A 146 1.38 18.22 8.70
CA TYR A 146 0.40 19.16 8.17
C TYR A 146 0.95 20.58 8.07
N SER A 147 0.30 21.39 7.24
CA SER A 147 0.62 22.80 7.06
C SER A 147 -0.65 23.63 6.96
N LEU A 148 -0.71 24.73 7.71
CA LEU A 148 -1.81 25.72 7.70
C LEU A 148 -1.47 26.99 6.92
N ASP A 149 -0.22 27.13 6.47
CA ASP A 149 0.31 28.31 5.77
C ASP A 149 0.62 28.03 4.29
N GLY A 150 -0.06 27.05 3.70
CA GLY A 150 0.10 26.70 2.28
C GLY A 150 1.42 26.00 1.97
N GLY A 151 2.03 25.33 2.94
CA GLY A 151 3.23 24.50 2.79
C GLY A 151 4.55 25.19 3.11
N GLN A 152 4.52 26.38 3.73
CA GLN A 152 5.73 27.09 4.15
C GLN A 152 6.33 26.46 5.41
N THR A 153 5.47 26.07 6.36
CA THR A 153 5.84 25.37 7.59
C THR A 153 5.09 24.05 7.67
N TRP A 154 5.81 23.00 8.07
CA TRP A 154 5.28 21.65 8.27
C TRP A 154 5.40 21.28 9.74
N ILE A 155 4.30 20.81 10.32
CA ILE A 155 4.22 20.39 11.71
C ILE A 155 4.00 18.87 11.72
N PRO A 156 4.84 18.09 12.42
CA PRO A 156 4.67 16.65 12.50
C PRO A 156 3.37 16.29 13.24
N ILE A 157 2.80 15.16 12.86
CA ILE A 157 1.66 14.54 13.53
C ILE A 157 2.21 13.40 14.38
N ASP A 158 1.85 13.36 15.65
CA ASP A 158 2.33 12.32 16.56
C ASP A 158 1.78 10.94 16.14
N GLY A 159 2.68 9.97 15.97
CA GLY A 159 2.35 8.59 15.59
C GLY A 159 2.54 8.30 14.10
N THR A 160 2.00 7.17 13.65
CA THR A 160 2.13 6.68 12.28
C THR A 160 0.80 6.21 11.72
N ILE A 161 0.61 6.39 10.41
CA ILE A 161 -0.61 5.98 9.71
C ILE A 161 -0.26 4.79 8.83
N THR A 162 -0.95 3.66 9.02
CA THR A 162 -0.79 2.49 8.14
C THR A 162 -1.89 2.44 7.10
N ARG A 163 -1.52 2.17 5.84
CA ARG A 163 -2.47 1.98 4.73
C ARG A 163 -2.16 0.70 3.98
N GLU A 164 -3.20 -0.11 3.82
CA GLU A 164 -3.17 -1.32 3.02
C GLU A 164 -3.36 -1.01 1.54
N SER A 165 -2.64 -1.72 0.67
CA SER A 165 -2.89 -1.74 -0.76
C SER A 165 -4.13 -2.57 -1.08
N ASP A 166 -4.65 -2.40 -2.30
CA ASP A 166 -5.43 -3.48 -2.90
C ASP A 166 -4.53 -4.71 -3.10
N PRO A 167 -5.07 -5.94 -2.95
CA PRO A 167 -4.30 -7.16 -3.15
C PRO A 167 -3.89 -7.34 -4.62
N LEU A 168 -2.71 -7.93 -4.84
CA LEU A 168 -2.21 -8.31 -6.15
C LEU A 168 -2.06 -9.84 -6.24
N GLN A 169 -2.49 -10.44 -7.35
CA GLN A 169 -2.34 -11.86 -7.59
C GLN A 169 -0.97 -12.15 -8.23
N ALA A 170 -0.20 -13.07 -7.63
CA ALA A 170 1.01 -13.61 -8.21
C ALA A 170 0.78 -15.05 -8.68
N ASP A 171 1.00 -15.31 -9.97
CA ASP A 171 0.88 -16.64 -10.58
C ASP A 171 2.28 -17.20 -10.85
N ILE A 172 2.65 -18.23 -10.10
CA ILE A 172 3.99 -18.78 -10.08
C ILE A 172 3.99 -20.11 -10.81
N PHE A 173 4.73 -20.16 -11.90
CA PHE A 173 4.84 -21.33 -12.76
C PHE A 173 6.13 -22.09 -12.49
N ARG A 174 6.29 -23.22 -13.18
CA ARG A 174 7.56 -23.93 -13.30
C ARG A 174 7.91 -24.12 -14.76
N THR A 175 9.20 -24.18 -15.04
CA THR A 175 9.69 -24.65 -16.34
C THR A 175 9.79 -26.16 -16.32
N VAL A 176 9.19 -26.81 -17.31
CA VAL A 176 9.39 -28.23 -17.61
C VAL A 176 10.13 -28.31 -18.94
N THR A 177 10.99 -29.31 -19.12
CA THR A 177 11.66 -29.55 -20.41
C THR A 177 11.49 -31.01 -20.77
N ARG A 178 11.17 -31.29 -22.04
CA ARG A 178 11.05 -32.65 -22.58
C ARG A 178 11.70 -32.74 -23.95
N ASN A 179 12.11 -33.95 -24.31
CA ASN A 179 12.51 -34.26 -25.67
C ASN A 179 11.27 -34.60 -26.49
N VAL A 180 11.19 -34.02 -27.69
CA VAL A 180 10.17 -34.32 -28.69
C VAL A 180 10.83 -34.96 -29.91
N ALA A 181 10.08 -35.77 -30.65
CA ALA A 181 10.59 -36.46 -31.83
C ALA A 181 10.71 -35.54 -33.04
N ASP A 182 9.78 -34.58 -33.15
CA ASP A 182 9.61 -33.69 -34.30
C ASP A 182 9.47 -32.24 -33.83
N ASP A 183 9.67 -31.27 -34.74
CA ASP A 183 9.43 -29.86 -34.45
C ASP A 183 7.93 -29.49 -34.53
N CYS A 184 7.58 -28.26 -34.11
CA CYS A 184 6.19 -27.81 -34.10
C CYS A 184 5.57 -27.60 -35.50
N VAL A 185 6.38 -27.60 -36.57
CA VAL A 185 5.87 -27.54 -37.95
C VAL A 185 5.44 -28.92 -38.41
N GLU A 186 6.24 -29.94 -38.10
CA GLU A 186 5.97 -31.34 -38.43
C GLU A 186 4.92 -31.97 -37.52
N ASN A 187 4.93 -31.62 -36.22
CA ASN A 187 3.96 -32.06 -35.25
C ASN A 187 3.50 -30.89 -34.34
N PRO A 188 2.49 -30.11 -34.78
CA PRO A 188 1.94 -29.01 -33.98
C PRO A 188 1.31 -29.42 -32.65
N SER A 189 1.03 -30.72 -32.46
CA SER A 189 0.51 -31.28 -31.21
C SER A 189 1.60 -31.83 -30.29
N ALA A 190 2.88 -31.69 -30.64
CA ALA A 190 3.98 -32.06 -29.77
C ALA A 190 4.03 -31.17 -28.51
N TRP A 191 4.56 -31.75 -27.44
CA TRP A 191 4.73 -31.05 -26.15
C TRP A 191 5.55 -29.76 -26.34
N GLY A 192 5.04 -28.64 -25.84
CA GLY A 192 5.65 -27.31 -25.94
C GLY A 192 5.23 -26.50 -27.18
N CYS A 193 4.39 -27.05 -28.06
CA CYS A 193 3.90 -26.35 -29.26
C CYS A 193 2.55 -25.63 -29.06
N GLY A 194 1.84 -25.94 -27.98
CA GLY A 194 0.58 -25.30 -27.58
C GLY A 194 0.77 -23.99 -26.78
N ALA A 195 -0.33 -23.40 -26.33
CA ALA A 195 -0.24 -22.24 -25.44
C ALA A 195 0.35 -22.65 -24.08
N PRO A 196 1.02 -21.72 -23.36
CA PRO A 196 1.58 -22.00 -22.04
C PRO A 196 0.53 -22.60 -21.09
N GLY A 197 0.82 -23.79 -20.55
CA GLY A 197 -0.05 -24.49 -19.60
C GLY A 197 -1.11 -25.42 -20.22
N GLU A 198 -1.20 -25.54 -21.55
CA GLU A 198 -2.12 -26.48 -22.21
C GLU A 198 -1.59 -27.92 -22.27
N ASP A 199 -0.28 -28.10 -22.13
CA ASP A 199 0.33 -29.42 -22.08
C ASP A 199 0.04 -30.07 -20.73
N SER A 200 -0.85 -31.06 -20.72
CA SER A 200 -1.14 -31.87 -19.53
C SER A 200 0.14 -32.48 -18.98
N ASP A 201 0.37 -32.38 -17.66
CA ASP A 201 1.45 -33.09 -16.99
C ASP A 201 1.03 -34.56 -16.77
N PRO A 202 1.61 -35.55 -17.48
CA PRO A 202 1.30 -36.95 -17.23
C PRO A 202 1.83 -37.47 -15.88
N ALA A 203 2.60 -36.69 -15.11
CA ALA A 203 3.22 -37.16 -13.87
C ALA A 203 2.36 -36.95 -12.60
N GLY A 204 1.34 -36.07 -12.63
CA GLY A 204 0.61 -35.68 -11.42
C GLY A 204 1.38 -34.70 -10.56
#